data_AF-A0A917RC72-F1
#
_entry.id   AF-A0A917RC72-F1
#
_cell.length_a   1.000
_cell.length_b   1.000
_cell.length_c   1.000
_cell.angle_alpha   90.00
_cell.angle_beta   90.00
_cell.angle_gamma   90.00
#
_symmetry.space_group_name_H-M   'P 1'
#
loop_
_entity.id
_entity.type
_entity.pdbx_description
1 polymer ?
#
loop_
_entity_poly.entity_id
_entity_poly.type
_entity_poly.pdbx_seq_one_letter_code
_entity_poly.pdbx_strand_id
1 'polypeptide(L)'
;MTHIESALTGVSEVRLRRLATLYACLDEALIDGLVKMAIDRTRGWWEEFRGVLPSPFLDLSELEHHSTSRRDVDFLHVPGLLQTEDYARALFSFTTPELSESELDSWVSHRMRRRAILEGPQPTPYETVIHESALRIRVGDRTAMRVQLTRILELSEADHVTVRVIPYDLDGFAGAGSAMVYMGGTVPRLDTVVRDAPYGTAFIDAEAQLDRLRTLFRKVESVSFEPERSRDFIHRLAKEL
;
A
#
# COMPACT_ATOMS: atom_id res chain seq x y z
N MET A 1 13.69 3.91 -25.40
CA MET A 1 12.44 3.37 -24.86
C MET A 1 11.63 2.79 -26.01
N THR A 2 11.24 1.53 -25.95
CA THR A 2 10.45 0.86 -27.01
C THR A 2 8.95 1.13 -26.87
N HIS A 3 8.13 0.89 -27.90
CA HIS A 3 6.66 1.00 -27.79
C HIS A 3 6.06 0.15 -26.65
N ILE A 4 6.70 -0.97 -26.32
CA ILE A 4 6.32 -1.83 -25.19
C ILE A 4 6.65 -1.13 -23.87
N GLU A 5 7.88 -0.64 -23.72
CA GLU A 5 8.33 0.07 -22.51
C GLU A 5 7.57 1.39 -22.29
N SER A 6 7.05 1.99 -23.36
CA SER A 6 6.22 3.20 -23.30
C SER A 6 4.73 2.90 -23.18
N ALA A 7 4.34 1.64 -22.92
CA ALA A 7 2.95 1.18 -22.77
C ALA A 7 2.03 1.51 -23.96
N LEU A 8 2.59 1.72 -25.16
CA LEU A 8 1.82 1.98 -26.38
C LEU A 8 1.27 0.69 -27.01
N THR A 9 1.96 -0.43 -26.77
CA THR A 9 1.52 -1.76 -27.21
C THR A 9 1.79 -2.80 -26.13
N GLY A 10 0.82 -3.68 -25.90
CA GLY A 10 1.00 -4.83 -25.01
C GLY A 10 1.96 -5.88 -25.59
N VAL A 11 2.38 -6.82 -24.75
CA VAL A 11 3.27 -7.93 -25.13
C VAL A 11 2.47 -9.22 -25.21
N SER A 12 2.54 -9.93 -26.33
CA SER A 12 1.93 -11.27 -26.43
C SER A 12 2.75 -12.32 -25.68
N GLU A 13 2.10 -13.39 -25.22
CA GLU A 13 2.78 -14.53 -24.59
C GLU A 13 3.96 -15.04 -25.42
N VAL A 14 3.74 -15.28 -26.72
CA VAL A 14 4.78 -15.79 -27.64
C VAL A 14 6.00 -14.87 -27.64
N ARG A 15 5.78 -13.55 -27.65
CA ARG A 15 6.86 -12.57 -27.64
C ARG A 15 7.56 -12.51 -26.28
N LEU A 16 6.82 -12.59 -25.19
CA LEU A 16 7.35 -12.56 -23.83
C LEU A 16 8.24 -13.77 -23.57
N ARG A 17 7.77 -14.99 -23.88
CA ARG A 17 8.56 -16.21 -23.74
C ARG A 17 9.82 -16.16 -24.59
N ARG A 18 9.75 -15.62 -25.81
CA ARG A 18 10.94 -15.41 -26.65
C ARG A 18 11.95 -14.45 -26.02
N LEU A 19 11.48 -13.35 -25.42
CA LEU A 19 12.35 -12.43 -24.69
C LEU A 19 13.01 -13.14 -23.49
N ALA A 20 12.25 -13.90 -22.71
CA ALA A 20 12.79 -14.65 -21.58
C ALA A 20 13.91 -15.62 -22.01
N THR A 21 13.73 -16.33 -23.13
CA THR A 21 14.80 -17.18 -23.71
C THR A 21 16.02 -16.36 -24.12
N LEU A 22 15.84 -15.21 -24.77
CA LEU A 22 16.95 -14.33 -25.20
C LEU A 22 17.74 -13.77 -24.01
N TYR A 23 17.08 -13.47 -22.90
CA TYR A 23 17.70 -13.03 -21.66
C TYR A 23 18.21 -14.20 -20.80
N ALA A 24 18.14 -15.44 -21.28
CA ALA A 24 18.52 -16.65 -20.55
C ALA A 24 17.80 -16.77 -19.17
N CYS A 25 16.58 -16.26 -19.07
CA CYS A 25 15.74 -16.46 -17.90
C CYS A 25 15.15 -17.87 -17.95
N LEU A 26 15.51 -18.71 -16.99
CA LEU A 26 15.07 -20.11 -16.89
C LEU A 26 13.99 -20.32 -15.81
N ASP A 27 13.55 -19.24 -15.17
CA ASP A 27 12.54 -19.27 -14.11
C ASP A 27 11.15 -19.35 -14.73
N GLU A 28 10.65 -20.58 -14.92
CA GLU A 28 9.34 -20.83 -15.55
C GLU A 28 8.20 -20.18 -14.78
N ALA A 29 8.27 -20.17 -13.44
CA ALA A 29 7.23 -19.58 -12.60
C ALA A 29 7.15 -18.05 -12.78
N LEU A 30 8.30 -17.37 -12.86
CA LEU A 30 8.35 -15.95 -13.20
C LEU A 30 7.82 -15.69 -14.61
N ILE A 31 8.23 -16.49 -15.60
CA ILE A 31 7.79 -16.32 -16.98
C ILE A 31 6.26 -16.47 -17.06
N ASP A 32 5.69 -17.49 -16.41
CA ASP A 32 4.25 -17.72 -16.40
C ASP A 32 3.49 -16.61 -15.66
N GLY A 33 4.05 -16.09 -14.57
CA GLY A 33 3.51 -14.91 -13.87
C GLY A 33 3.47 -13.68 -14.78
N LEU A 34 4.58 -13.38 -15.46
CA LEU A 34 4.67 -12.28 -16.42
C LEU A 34 3.73 -12.46 -17.61
N VAL A 35 3.57 -13.69 -18.13
CA VAL A 35 2.61 -14.00 -19.20
C VAL A 35 1.19 -13.69 -18.73
N LYS A 36 0.80 -14.16 -17.55
CA LYS A 36 -0.53 -13.91 -16.98
C LYS A 36 -0.82 -12.42 -16.89
N MET A 37 0.13 -11.63 -16.37
CA MET A 37 0.00 -10.17 -16.31
C MET A 37 -0.10 -9.54 -17.71
N ALA A 38 0.73 -9.97 -18.67
CA ALA A 38 0.78 -9.37 -20.00
C ALA A 38 -0.47 -9.65 -20.86
N ILE A 39 -1.12 -10.80 -20.65
CA ILE A 39 -2.35 -11.16 -21.37
C ILE A 39 -3.62 -10.71 -20.66
N ASP A 40 -3.52 -10.30 -19.39
CA ASP A 40 -4.63 -9.75 -18.65
C ASP A 40 -5.19 -8.50 -19.37
N ARG A 41 -6.50 -8.47 -19.55
CA ARG A 41 -7.23 -7.38 -20.20
C ARG A 41 -8.15 -6.65 -19.23
N THR A 42 -7.98 -6.89 -17.94
CA THR A 42 -8.75 -6.23 -16.88
C THR A 42 -8.57 -4.73 -17.01
N ARG A 43 -9.68 -4.02 -17.24
CA ARG A 43 -9.75 -2.57 -17.07
C ARG A 43 -10.28 -2.30 -15.68
N GLY A 44 -9.36 -2.01 -14.78
CA GLY A 44 -9.72 -1.69 -13.41
C GLY A 44 -10.46 -0.37 -13.28
N TRP A 45 -11.15 -0.22 -12.15
CA TRP A 45 -11.89 0.99 -11.79
C TRP A 45 -10.99 2.24 -11.71
N TRP A 46 -9.68 2.07 -11.49
CA TRP A 46 -8.70 3.16 -11.42
C TRP A 46 -8.55 3.91 -12.75
N GLU A 47 -8.84 3.26 -13.88
CA GLU A 47 -8.82 3.88 -15.21
C GLU A 47 -9.79 5.06 -15.33
N GLU A 48 -10.85 5.08 -14.53
CA GLU A 48 -11.80 6.19 -14.46
C GLU A 48 -11.15 7.50 -13.96
N PHE A 49 -10.01 7.41 -13.27
CA PHE A 49 -9.25 8.55 -12.75
C PHE A 49 -8.11 9.00 -13.67
N ARG A 50 -7.96 8.38 -14.85
CA ARG A 50 -6.89 8.72 -15.79
C ARG A 50 -7.06 10.15 -16.30
N GLY A 51 -6.02 10.97 -16.13
CA GLY A 51 -6.06 12.39 -16.46
C GLY A 51 -6.72 13.28 -15.40
N VAL A 52 -7.27 12.68 -14.34
CA VAL A 52 -7.79 13.39 -13.15
C VAL A 52 -6.77 13.32 -12.01
N LEU A 53 -6.12 12.17 -11.82
CA LEU A 53 -5.10 11.95 -10.79
C LEU A 53 -3.70 11.77 -11.40
N PRO A 54 -2.63 12.03 -10.63
CA PRO A 54 -1.28 11.66 -11.02
C PRO A 54 -1.16 10.14 -11.28
N SER A 55 -0.43 9.74 -12.31
CA SER A 55 -0.29 8.32 -12.72
C SER A 55 0.06 7.35 -11.58
N PRO A 56 0.95 7.69 -10.61
CA PRO A 56 1.28 6.78 -9.52
C PRO A 56 0.09 6.33 -8.66
N PHE A 57 -1.02 7.09 -8.63
CA PHE A 57 -2.24 6.68 -7.93
C PHE A 57 -2.91 5.49 -8.63
N LEU A 58 -2.92 5.54 -9.97
CA LEU A 58 -3.46 4.48 -10.81
C LEU A 58 -2.53 3.26 -10.78
N ASP A 59 -1.21 3.49 -10.92
CA ASP A 59 -0.20 2.42 -10.89
C ASP A 59 -0.26 1.65 -9.56
N LEU A 60 -0.43 2.35 -8.44
CA LEU A 60 -0.60 1.72 -7.12
C LEU A 60 -1.90 0.92 -7.03
N SER A 61 -3.00 1.41 -7.59
CA SER A 61 -4.30 0.72 -7.54
C SER A 61 -4.31 -0.54 -8.42
N GLU A 62 -3.67 -0.49 -9.59
CA GLU A 62 -3.47 -1.65 -10.45
C GLU A 62 -2.58 -2.69 -9.78
N LEU A 63 -1.48 -2.25 -9.16
CA LEU A 63 -0.58 -3.13 -8.44
C LEU A 63 -1.24 -3.80 -7.22
N GLU A 64 -2.09 -3.06 -6.50
CA GLU A 64 -2.92 -3.60 -5.42
C GLU A 64 -3.90 -4.66 -5.94
N HIS A 65 -4.54 -4.42 -7.09
CA HIS A 65 -5.48 -5.36 -7.69
C HIS A 65 -4.84 -6.70 -8.06
N HIS A 66 -3.58 -6.69 -8.51
CA HIS A 66 -2.84 -7.90 -8.87
C HIS A 66 -2.05 -8.52 -7.71
N SER A 67 -2.07 -7.90 -6.52
CA SER A 67 -1.33 -8.38 -5.37
C SER A 67 -1.98 -9.59 -4.71
N THR A 68 -1.16 -10.56 -4.29
CA THR A 68 -1.61 -11.74 -3.52
C THR A 68 -1.59 -11.49 -2.01
N SER A 69 -0.85 -10.49 -1.57
CA SER A 69 -0.75 -10.03 -0.19
C SER A 69 -0.22 -8.61 -0.15
N ARG A 70 -0.47 -7.91 0.95
CA ARG A 70 0.03 -6.55 1.15
C ARG A 70 0.53 -6.36 2.58
N ARG A 71 1.67 -5.68 2.73
CA ARG A 71 2.21 -5.28 4.03
C ARG A 71 2.57 -3.81 4.05
N ASP A 72 2.08 -3.08 5.04
CA ASP A 72 2.34 -1.65 5.19
C ASP A 72 3.16 -1.36 6.46
N VAL A 73 4.08 -0.41 6.37
CA VAL A 73 4.77 0.17 7.51
C VAL A 73 4.62 1.68 7.43
N ASP A 74 3.93 2.27 8.40
CA ASP A 74 3.63 3.70 8.41
C ASP A 74 3.96 4.35 9.76
N PHE A 75 4.49 5.57 9.70
CA PHE A 75 5.01 6.28 10.88
C PHE A 75 4.23 7.53 11.25
N LEU A 76 3.82 8.32 10.26
CA LEU A 76 3.29 9.68 10.48
C LEU A 76 1.79 9.79 10.20
N HIS A 77 1.25 8.92 9.36
CA HIS A 77 -0.17 8.92 9.01
C HIS A 77 -0.69 7.49 9.06
N VAL A 78 -1.98 7.33 9.33
CA VAL A 78 -2.65 6.03 9.27
C VAL A 78 -2.50 5.46 7.85
N PRO A 79 -2.20 4.16 7.68
CA PRO A 79 -2.12 3.53 6.36
C PRO A 79 -3.36 3.81 5.52
N GLY A 80 -3.16 4.16 4.26
CA GLY A 80 -4.23 4.68 3.38
C GLY A 80 -5.47 3.78 3.28
N LEU A 81 -5.31 2.46 3.35
CA LEU A 81 -6.42 1.51 3.27
C LEU A 81 -7.25 1.43 4.55
N LEU A 82 -6.72 1.92 5.67
CA LEU A 82 -7.43 1.99 6.94
C LEU A 82 -8.09 3.35 7.17
N GLN A 83 -7.85 4.33 6.30
CA GLN A 83 -8.35 5.69 6.46
C GLN A 83 -9.88 5.77 6.29
N THR A 84 -10.50 6.64 7.07
CA THR A 84 -11.87 7.12 6.86
C THR A 84 -11.89 8.26 5.84
N GLU A 85 -13.07 8.59 5.33
CA GLU A 85 -13.21 9.68 4.37
C GLU A 85 -12.77 11.02 4.96
N ASP A 86 -13.22 11.34 6.19
CA ASP A 86 -12.86 12.57 6.89
C ASP A 86 -11.35 12.68 7.14
N TYR A 87 -10.69 11.57 7.49
CA TYR A 87 -9.24 11.56 7.68
C TYR A 87 -8.51 11.81 6.36
N ALA A 88 -8.90 11.10 5.30
CA ALA A 88 -8.31 11.25 3.97
C ALA A 88 -8.51 12.68 3.43
N ARG A 89 -9.70 13.25 3.61
CA ARG A 89 -10.02 14.62 3.22
C ARG A 89 -9.15 15.62 3.96
N ALA A 90 -9.08 15.54 5.29
CA ALA A 90 -8.24 16.41 6.10
C ALA A 90 -6.75 16.31 5.73
N LEU A 91 -6.26 15.10 5.43
CA LEU A 91 -4.89 14.88 4.97
C LEU A 91 -4.63 15.58 3.63
N PHE A 92 -5.49 15.36 2.63
CA PHE A 92 -5.29 15.89 1.29
C PHE A 92 -5.52 17.41 1.21
N SER A 93 -6.32 18.00 2.11
CA SER A 93 -6.45 19.46 2.23
C SER A 93 -5.13 20.16 2.62
N PHE A 94 -4.13 19.43 3.14
CA PHE A 94 -2.81 19.97 3.46
C PHE A 94 -1.81 19.90 2.29
N THR A 95 -2.25 19.46 1.10
CA THR A 95 -1.39 19.37 -0.09
C THR A 95 -0.96 20.76 -0.57
N THR A 96 0.26 20.87 -1.11
CA THR A 96 0.77 22.09 -1.73
C THR A 96 1.20 21.83 -3.18
N PRO A 97 0.67 22.57 -4.18
CA PRO A 97 -0.36 23.61 -4.05
C PRO A 97 -1.70 23.06 -3.55
N GLU A 98 -2.53 23.95 -3.01
CA GLU A 98 -3.87 23.61 -2.54
C GLU A 98 -4.71 23.08 -3.71
N LEU A 99 -5.43 21.99 -3.48
CA LEU A 99 -6.32 21.38 -4.46
C LEU A 99 -7.64 22.15 -4.50
N SER A 100 -8.23 22.28 -5.69
CA SER A 100 -9.63 22.67 -5.79
C SER A 100 -10.55 21.63 -5.13
N GLU A 101 -11.76 22.01 -4.75
CA GLU A 101 -12.73 21.10 -4.12
C GLU A 101 -13.01 19.85 -4.96
N SER A 102 -13.14 20.01 -6.28
CA SER A 102 -13.34 18.90 -7.23
C SER A 102 -12.13 17.95 -7.32
N GLU A 103 -10.91 18.50 -7.27
CA GLU A 103 -9.69 17.69 -7.22
C GLU A 103 -9.60 16.94 -5.89
N LEU A 104 -9.85 17.62 -4.77
CA LEU A 104 -9.88 17.01 -3.45
C LEU A 104 -10.88 15.86 -3.38
N ASP A 105 -12.10 16.05 -3.89
CA ASP A 105 -13.12 15.01 -3.97
C ASP A 105 -12.68 13.82 -4.81
N SER A 106 -11.98 14.06 -5.91
CA SER A 106 -11.43 12.99 -6.76
C SER A 106 -10.36 12.18 -6.03
N TRP A 107 -9.47 12.84 -5.28
CA TRP A 107 -8.42 12.19 -4.49
C TRP A 107 -9.01 11.37 -3.34
N VAL A 108 -9.99 11.93 -2.63
CA VAL A 108 -10.70 11.25 -1.54
C VAL A 108 -11.49 10.06 -2.07
N SER A 109 -12.26 10.23 -3.15
CA SER A 109 -13.01 9.15 -3.80
C SER A 109 -12.12 7.98 -4.21
N HIS A 110 -10.97 8.27 -4.84
CA HIS A 110 -9.99 7.25 -5.17
C HIS A 110 -9.44 6.53 -3.92
N ARG A 111 -9.07 7.27 -2.87
CA ARG A 111 -8.61 6.68 -1.59
C ARG A 111 -9.65 5.73 -1.00
N MET A 112 -10.93 6.11 -1.02
CA MET A 112 -12.01 5.29 -0.49
C MET A 112 -12.29 4.04 -1.34
N ARG A 113 -12.21 4.14 -2.68
CA ARG A 113 -12.40 2.98 -3.58
C ARG A 113 -11.32 1.92 -3.42
N ARG A 114 -10.08 2.30 -3.09
CA ARG A 114 -8.97 1.36 -2.84
C ARG A 114 -9.25 0.37 -1.70
N ARG A 115 -10.12 0.71 -0.75
CA ARG A 115 -10.49 -0.18 0.36
C ARG A 115 -11.20 -1.46 -0.10
N ALA A 116 -11.66 -1.51 -1.35
CA ALA A 116 -12.22 -2.72 -1.95
C ALA A 116 -11.29 -3.94 -1.86
N ILE A 117 -9.97 -3.75 -1.76
CA ILE A 117 -9.04 -4.90 -1.57
C ILE A 117 -9.16 -5.55 -0.19
N LEU A 118 -9.60 -4.80 0.83
CA LEU A 118 -9.80 -5.31 2.19
C LEU A 118 -11.23 -5.77 2.43
N GLU A 119 -12.20 -5.10 1.80
CA GLU A 119 -13.63 -5.23 2.08
C GLU A 119 -14.39 -6.00 0.97
N GLY A 120 -13.71 -6.32 -0.13
CA GLY A 120 -14.28 -7.01 -1.28
C GLY A 120 -14.56 -8.50 -1.03
N PRO A 121 -15.16 -9.18 -2.02
CA PRO A 121 -15.54 -10.60 -1.91
C PRO A 121 -14.35 -11.56 -1.84
N GLN A 122 -13.18 -11.12 -2.33
CA GLN A 122 -11.92 -11.86 -2.26
C GLN A 122 -10.89 -10.94 -1.61
N PRO A 123 -10.89 -10.82 -0.28
CA PRO A 123 -10.03 -9.87 0.38
C PRO A 123 -8.56 -10.30 0.32
N THR A 124 -7.67 -9.35 0.08
CA THR A 124 -6.23 -9.57 0.07
C THR A 124 -5.72 -9.67 1.50
N PRO A 125 -4.92 -10.70 1.86
CA PRO A 125 -4.22 -10.75 3.14
C PRO A 125 -3.42 -9.47 3.36
N TYR A 126 -3.73 -8.78 4.46
CA TYR A 126 -3.21 -7.46 4.77
C TYR A 126 -2.58 -7.44 6.15
N GLU A 127 -1.35 -6.95 6.20
CA GLU A 127 -0.61 -6.77 7.43
C GLU A 127 -0.14 -5.33 7.51
N THR A 128 -0.29 -4.68 8.66
CA THR A 128 0.24 -3.34 8.83
C THR A 128 0.91 -3.18 10.18
N VAL A 129 2.05 -2.49 10.17
CA VAL A 129 2.75 -2.06 11.35
C VAL A 129 2.74 -0.53 11.40
N ILE A 130 2.03 0.00 12.38
CA ILE A 130 1.76 1.44 12.52
C ILE A 130 2.52 1.96 13.73
N HIS A 131 3.33 2.99 13.54
CA HIS A 131 3.94 3.67 14.68
C HIS A 131 2.89 4.47 15.45
N GLU A 132 2.99 4.51 16.79
CA GLU A 132 2.10 5.24 17.68
C GLU A 132 1.92 6.72 17.28
N SER A 133 2.95 7.33 16.67
CA SER A 133 2.87 8.70 16.13
C SER A 133 1.73 8.88 15.12
N ALA A 134 1.55 7.96 14.17
CA ALA A 134 0.48 8.01 13.17
C ALA A 134 -0.93 7.96 13.78
N LEU A 135 -1.06 7.31 14.93
CA LEU A 135 -2.33 7.20 15.67
C LEU A 135 -2.60 8.43 16.53
N ARG A 136 -1.55 9.15 16.95
CA ARG A 136 -1.65 10.33 17.83
C ARG A 136 -1.69 11.66 17.07
N ILE A 137 -1.09 11.74 15.89
CA ILE A 137 -1.16 12.95 15.05
C ILE A 137 -2.62 13.19 14.67
N ARG A 138 -3.14 14.35 15.07
CA ARG A 138 -4.52 14.76 14.78
C ARG A 138 -4.58 15.40 13.41
N VAL A 139 -4.67 14.54 12.38
CA VAL A 139 -4.83 14.97 10.99
C VAL A 139 -6.18 15.68 10.82
N GLY A 140 -7.24 15.11 11.41
CA GLY A 140 -8.54 15.77 11.56
C GLY A 140 -8.77 16.28 12.98
N ASP A 141 -10.01 16.69 13.26
CA ASP A 141 -10.42 17.05 14.62
C ASP A 141 -10.55 15.81 15.54
N ARG A 142 -10.87 16.04 16.83
CA ARG A 142 -11.00 14.93 17.81
C ARG A 142 -12.09 13.93 17.43
N THR A 143 -13.18 14.38 16.80
CA THR A 143 -14.29 13.50 16.41
C THR A 143 -13.87 12.60 15.27
N ALA A 144 -13.30 13.18 14.21
CA ALA A 144 -12.77 12.45 13.06
C ALA A 144 -11.67 11.45 13.49
N MET A 145 -10.78 11.87 14.38
CA MET A 145 -9.74 10.99 14.91
C MET A 145 -10.31 9.83 15.74
N ARG A 146 -11.36 10.05 16.53
CA ARG A 146 -12.02 8.96 17.26
C ARG A 146 -12.65 7.95 16.29
N VAL A 147 -13.36 8.43 15.27
CA VAL A 147 -13.95 7.59 14.20
C VAL A 147 -12.85 6.83 13.47
N GLN A 148 -11.73 7.47 13.16
CA GLN A 148 -10.58 6.83 12.52
C GLN A 148 -9.99 5.68 13.35
N LEU A 149 -9.77 5.88 14.65
CA LEU A 149 -9.24 4.82 15.51
C LEU A 149 -10.23 3.67 15.68
N THR A 150 -11.53 3.97 15.82
CA THR A 150 -12.59 2.96 15.82
C THR A 150 -12.58 2.15 14.52
N ARG A 151 -12.41 2.81 13.36
CA ARG A 151 -12.36 2.10 12.08
C ARG A 151 -11.20 1.12 11.98
N ILE A 152 -10.03 1.48 12.53
CA ILE A 152 -8.87 0.57 12.58
C ILE A 152 -9.21 -0.66 13.43
N LEU A 153 -9.85 -0.48 14.58
CA LEU A 153 -10.28 -1.57 15.45
C LEU A 153 -11.25 -2.51 14.72
N GLU A 154 -12.28 -1.98 14.08
CA GLU A 154 -13.26 -2.76 13.31
C GLU A 154 -12.60 -3.61 12.21
N LEU A 155 -11.67 -3.02 11.45
CA LEU A 155 -10.96 -3.73 10.39
C LEU A 155 -10.03 -4.81 10.95
N SER A 156 -9.43 -4.58 12.12
CA SER A 156 -8.52 -5.52 12.78
C SER A 156 -9.18 -6.77 13.40
N GLU A 157 -10.52 -6.85 13.35
CA GLU A 157 -11.28 -8.05 13.74
C GLU A 157 -11.40 -9.07 12.58
N ALA A 158 -11.07 -8.68 11.35
CA ALA A 158 -11.13 -9.59 10.21
C ALA A 158 -9.90 -10.52 10.17
N ASP A 159 -10.11 -11.82 9.91
CA ASP A 159 -9.05 -12.84 9.93
C ASP A 159 -7.90 -12.58 8.93
N HIS A 160 -8.17 -11.84 7.84
CA HIS A 160 -7.18 -11.49 6.83
C HIS A 160 -6.47 -10.15 7.10
N VAL A 161 -6.80 -9.44 8.18
CA VAL A 161 -6.23 -8.14 8.54
C VAL A 161 -5.46 -8.24 9.86
N THR A 162 -4.16 -7.97 9.81
CA THR A 162 -3.30 -7.89 11.00
C THR A 162 -2.84 -6.46 11.21
N VAL A 163 -3.13 -5.88 12.38
CA VAL A 163 -2.68 -4.54 12.77
C VAL A 163 -1.75 -4.64 13.97
N ARG A 164 -0.54 -4.11 13.83
CA ARG A 164 0.47 -4.07 14.89
C ARG A 164 0.89 -2.64 15.18
N VAL A 165 1.18 -2.32 16.44
CA VAL A 165 1.58 -0.97 16.86
C VAL A 165 3.02 -0.96 17.37
N ILE A 166 3.82 -0.02 16.89
CA ILE A 166 5.15 0.30 17.46
C ILE A 166 4.95 1.42 18.49
N PRO A 167 5.22 1.18 19.79
CA PRO A 167 5.08 2.20 20.81
C PRO A 167 6.26 3.18 20.82
N TYR A 168 6.05 4.35 21.43
CA TYR A 168 7.15 5.27 21.77
C TYR A 168 8.09 4.70 22.83
N ASP A 169 7.57 3.89 23.75
CA ASP A 169 8.31 3.24 24.82
C ASP A 169 9.10 2.04 24.28
N LEU A 170 10.08 2.33 23.42
CA LEU A 170 10.92 1.37 22.73
C LEU A 170 12.35 1.92 22.55
N ASP A 171 13.31 1.28 23.21
CA ASP A 171 14.72 1.63 23.06
C ASP A 171 15.33 1.10 21.74
N GLY A 172 16.32 1.81 21.20
CA GLY A 172 17.12 1.33 20.07
C GLY A 172 16.39 1.29 18.73
N PHE A 173 15.21 1.90 18.62
CA PHE A 173 14.44 1.91 17.38
C PHE A 173 14.94 2.95 16.37
N ALA A 174 15.96 2.59 15.59
CA ALA A 174 16.46 3.38 14.47
C ALA A 174 15.60 3.24 13.18
N GLY A 175 14.41 2.64 13.28
CA GLY A 175 13.57 2.28 12.14
C GLY A 175 12.62 3.38 11.63
N ALA A 176 12.55 4.53 12.29
CA ALA A 176 11.53 5.57 12.06
C ALA A 176 11.45 6.14 10.61
N GLY A 177 12.48 5.94 9.79
CA GLY A 177 12.50 6.34 8.37
C GLY A 177 12.16 5.21 7.39
N SER A 178 11.60 4.10 7.87
CA SER A 178 11.45 2.85 7.10
C SER A 178 10.06 2.68 6.49
N ALA A 179 9.31 3.77 6.29
CA ALA A 179 7.98 3.70 5.72
C ALA A 179 8.01 3.02 4.35
N MET A 180 7.08 2.09 4.13
CA MET A 180 6.98 1.32 2.90
C MET A 180 5.63 0.63 2.76
N VAL A 181 5.26 0.37 1.51
CA VAL A 181 4.16 -0.50 1.12
C VAL A 181 4.75 -1.65 0.33
N TYR A 182 4.60 -2.87 0.81
CA TYR A 182 5.08 -4.09 0.19
C TYR A 182 3.88 -4.83 -0.42
N MET A 183 3.91 -5.15 -1.71
CA MET A 183 2.90 -6.04 -2.31
C MET A 183 3.56 -7.33 -2.78
N GLY A 184 2.97 -8.45 -2.37
CA GLY A 184 3.35 -9.77 -2.83
C GLY A 184 2.78 -10.06 -4.22
N GLY A 185 3.64 -10.51 -5.12
CA GLY A 185 3.24 -10.99 -6.45
C GLY A 185 2.75 -12.44 -6.41
N THR A 186 2.48 -12.99 -7.59
CA THR A 186 2.19 -14.45 -7.72
C THR A 186 3.43 -15.31 -7.51
N VAL A 187 4.63 -14.72 -7.67
CA VAL A 187 5.92 -15.29 -7.29
C VAL A 187 6.78 -14.21 -6.62
N PRO A 188 7.75 -14.55 -5.75
CA PRO A 188 8.55 -13.56 -5.01
C PRO A 188 9.34 -12.57 -5.88
N ARG A 189 9.66 -12.93 -7.13
CA ARG A 189 10.35 -12.06 -8.10
C ARG A 189 9.42 -11.04 -8.77
N LEU A 190 8.12 -11.13 -8.52
CA LEU A 190 7.10 -10.16 -8.91
C LEU A 190 6.59 -9.35 -7.71
N ASP A 191 7.24 -9.48 -6.55
CA ASP A 191 6.98 -8.60 -5.43
C ASP A 191 7.45 -7.19 -5.78
N THR A 192 6.75 -6.19 -5.28
CA THR A 192 7.12 -4.79 -5.48
C THR A 192 7.01 -4.07 -4.14
N VAL A 193 7.90 -3.11 -3.91
CA VAL A 193 7.80 -2.19 -2.78
C VAL A 193 7.61 -0.77 -3.29
N VAL A 194 6.62 -0.08 -2.75
CA VAL A 194 6.34 1.33 -3.02
C VAL A 194 6.84 2.17 -1.86
N ARG A 195 7.61 3.22 -2.19
CA ARG A 195 8.08 4.22 -1.22
C ARG A 195 7.98 5.61 -1.81
N ASP A 196 7.76 6.60 -0.95
CA ASP A 196 7.93 7.99 -1.33
C ASP A 196 9.42 8.30 -1.54
N ALA A 197 9.73 9.00 -2.62
CA ALA A 197 11.05 9.51 -2.96
C ALA A 197 10.97 11.03 -3.21
N PRO A 198 12.11 11.75 -3.14
CA PRO A 198 12.11 13.22 -3.26
C PRO A 198 11.44 13.78 -4.52
N TYR A 199 11.35 12.99 -5.60
CA TYR A 199 10.79 13.40 -6.88
C TYR A 199 9.53 12.62 -7.29
N GLY A 200 8.89 11.93 -6.34
CA GLY A 200 7.66 11.16 -6.58
C GLY A 200 7.70 9.77 -5.95
N THR A 201 6.82 8.90 -6.41
CA THR A 201 6.70 7.53 -5.88
C THR A 201 7.68 6.60 -6.57
N ALA A 202 8.45 5.84 -5.80
CA ALA A 202 9.36 4.82 -6.29
C ALA A 202 8.74 3.43 -6.16
N PHE A 203 8.73 2.67 -7.27
CA PHE A 203 8.39 1.26 -7.33
C PHE A 203 9.68 0.45 -7.42
N ILE A 204 9.92 -0.41 -6.45
CA ILE A 204 11.17 -1.15 -6.26
C ILE A 204 10.88 -2.64 -6.46
N ASP A 205 11.47 -3.24 -7.48
CA ASP A 205 11.25 -4.65 -7.89
C ASP A 205 12.56 -5.45 -8.01
N ALA A 206 13.72 -4.80 -7.82
CA ALA A 206 15.00 -5.50 -7.88
C ALA A 206 15.19 -6.45 -6.70
N GLU A 207 15.47 -7.72 -6.99
CA GLU A 207 15.54 -8.81 -6.01
C GLU A 207 16.42 -8.52 -4.79
N ALA A 208 17.64 -8.00 -5.00
CA ALA A 208 18.54 -7.63 -3.91
C ALA A 208 17.98 -6.52 -3.00
N GLN A 209 17.18 -5.60 -3.55
CA GLN A 209 16.51 -4.56 -2.77
C GLN A 209 15.30 -5.14 -2.01
N LEU A 210 14.52 -6.02 -2.67
CA LEU A 210 13.38 -6.71 -2.05
C LEU A 210 13.81 -7.53 -0.84
N ASP A 211 14.92 -8.28 -0.91
CA ASP A 211 15.42 -9.07 0.23
C ASP A 211 15.77 -8.22 1.45
N ARG A 212 16.36 -7.04 1.20
CA ARG A 212 16.64 -6.06 2.25
C ARG A 212 15.34 -5.53 2.87
N LEU A 213 14.33 -5.26 2.05
CA LEU A 213 13.04 -4.72 2.50
C LEU A 213 12.20 -5.77 3.24
N ARG A 214 12.21 -7.04 2.83
CA ARG A 214 11.64 -8.17 3.58
C ARG A 214 12.26 -8.28 4.97
N THR A 215 13.59 -8.14 5.05
CA THR A 215 14.31 -8.18 6.32
C THR A 215 13.98 -6.97 7.20
N LEU A 216 13.83 -5.80 6.59
CA LEU A 216 13.38 -4.59 7.27
C LEU A 216 11.97 -4.75 7.85
N PHE A 217 11.04 -5.31 7.08
CA PHE A 217 9.68 -5.58 7.54
C PHE A 217 9.70 -6.43 8.82
N ARG A 218 10.34 -7.60 8.77
CA ARG A 218 10.46 -8.51 9.92
C ARG A 218 11.10 -7.85 11.14
N LYS A 219 12.08 -6.97 10.93
CA LYS A 219 12.71 -6.23 12.02
C LYS A 219 11.72 -5.26 12.68
N VAL A 220 10.94 -4.53 11.89
CA VAL A 220 9.93 -3.59 12.39
C VAL A 220 8.77 -4.34 13.07
N GLU A 221 8.32 -5.45 12.48
CA GLU A 221 7.33 -6.35 13.05
C GLU A 221 7.78 -6.88 14.43
N SER A 222 9.04 -7.34 14.56
CA SER A 222 9.56 -7.95 15.80
C SER A 222 9.60 -7.01 17.01
N VAL A 223 9.55 -5.70 16.79
CA VAL A 223 9.55 -4.68 17.86
C VAL A 223 8.18 -4.04 18.07
N SER A 224 7.17 -4.48 17.32
CA SER A 224 5.79 -4.05 17.47
C SER A 224 5.02 -4.96 18.43
N PHE A 225 3.97 -4.43 19.04
CA PHE A 225 3.04 -5.23 19.83
C PHE A 225 2.37 -6.32 18.98
N GLU A 226 2.07 -7.46 19.61
CA GLU A 226 1.16 -8.46 19.04
C GLU A 226 -0.23 -7.84 18.74
N PRO A 227 -1.02 -8.44 17.84
CA PRO A 227 -2.28 -7.85 17.38
C PRO A 227 -3.27 -7.52 18.51
N GLU A 228 -3.41 -8.40 19.50
CA GLU A 228 -4.32 -8.20 20.64
C GLU A 228 -3.91 -6.96 21.46
N ARG A 229 -2.62 -6.86 21.79
CA ARG A 229 -2.09 -5.72 22.55
C ARG A 229 -2.13 -4.42 21.74
N SER A 230 -2.02 -4.53 20.41
CA SER A 230 -2.20 -3.40 19.48
C SER A 230 -3.64 -2.88 19.50
N ARG A 231 -4.63 -3.78 19.46
CA ARG A 231 -6.06 -3.41 19.62
C ARG A 231 -6.32 -2.73 20.97
N ASP A 232 -5.82 -3.29 22.07
CA ASP A 232 -5.94 -2.68 23.40
C ASP A 232 -5.31 -1.29 23.48
N PHE A 233 -4.16 -1.11 22.82
CA PHE A 233 -3.49 0.18 22.73
C PHE A 233 -4.35 1.21 21.97
N ILE A 234 -4.83 0.86 20.77
CA ILE A 234 -5.66 1.74 19.93
C ILE A 234 -6.97 2.08 20.64
N HIS A 235 -7.61 1.12 21.30
CA HIS A 235 -8.84 1.33 22.06
C HIS A 235 -8.67 2.33 23.21
N ARG A 236 -7.56 2.25 23.95
CA ARG A 236 -7.25 3.24 25.00
C ARG A 236 -7.06 4.62 24.39
N LEU A 237 -6.32 4.74 23.30
CA LEU A 237 -6.10 6.02 22.63
C LEU A 237 -7.41 6.64 22.13
N ALA A 238 -8.34 5.84 21.61
CA ALA A 238 -9.65 6.30 21.18
C ALA A 238 -10.50 6.86 22.33
N LYS A 239 -10.34 6.33 23.56
CA LYS A 239 -11.03 6.83 24.76
C LYS A 239 -10.43 8.11 25.34
N GLU A 240 -9.18 8.45 24.98
CA GLU A 240 -8.49 9.66 25.43
C GLU A 240 -8.85 10.91 24.58
N LEU A 241 -9.38 10.71 23.38
CA LEU A 241 -9.91 11.77 22.51
C LEU A 241 -11.30 12.19 22.96
#